data_AF-A0A965IPF7-F1
#
_entry.id   AF-A0A965IPF7-F1
#
_cell.length_a   1.000
_cell.length_b   1.000
_cell.length_c   1.000
_cell.angle_alpha   90.00
_cell.angle_beta   90.00
_cell.angle_gamma   90.00
#
_symmetry.space_group_name_H-M   'P 1'
#
loop_
_entity.id
_entity.type
_entity.pdbx_description
1 polymer ?
#
loop_
_entity_poly.entity_id
_entity_poly.type
_entity_poly.pdbx_seq_one_letter_code
_entity_poly.pdbx_strand_id
1 'polypeptide(L)'
;VVAQREAKLGLPEINFGFVAGGQILKAVGEVMSPRGLAYATLTGRPFNAEQAQRWGLVTQVVESDPLQQTLAIAKLSCIKAPE
;
A
#
# COMPACT_ATOMS: atom_id res chain seq x y z
N VAL A 1 5.47 -0.20 4.70
CA VAL A 1 4.82 -1.37 4.06
C VAL A 1 5.82 -2.06 3.14
N VAL A 2 6.03 -3.37 3.28
CA VAL A 2 6.84 -4.18 2.34
C VAL A 2 5.89 -5.12 1.61
N ALA A 3 5.99 -5.18 0.28
CA ALA A 3 5.13 -6.04 -0.54
C ALA A 3 5.96 -6.91 -1.50
N GLN A 4 5.51 -8.15 -1.71
CA GLN A 4 6.04 -8.99 -2.78
C GLN A 4 5.68 -8.40 -4.15
N ARG A 5 6.56 -8.59 -5.16
CA ARG A 5 6.39 -8.08 -6.53
C ARG A 5 5.06 -8.50 -7.17
N GLU A 6 4.62 -9.74 -6.92
CA GLU A 6 3.36 -10.28 -7.45
C GLU A 6 2.12 -9.86 -6.66
N ALA A 7 2.27 -9.08 -5.58
CA ALA A 7 1.13 -8.64 -4.78
C ALA A 7 0.15 -7.81 -5.61
N LYS A 8 -1.13 -8.14 -5.50
CA LYS A 8 -2.25 -7.42 -6.12
C LYS A 8 -2.96 -6.60 -5.06
N LEU A 9 -3.06 -5.30 -5.31
CA LEU A 9 -3.74 -4.33 -4.46
C LEU A 9 -4.88 -3.68 -5.24
N GLY A 10 -5.84 -3.05 -4.56
CA GLY A 10 -6.98 -2.43 -5.22
C GLY A 10 -7.93 -1.72 -4.26
N LEU A 11 -8.78 -0.87 -4.82
CA LEU A 11 -9.95 -0.27 -4.16
C LEU A 11 -11.19 -0.62 -5.01
N PRO A 12 -11.69 -1.87 -4.93
CA PRO A 12 -12.69 -2.42 -5.86
C PRO A 12 -14.12 -1.97 -5.55
N GLU A 13 -14.35 -1.19 -4.49
CA GLU A 13 -15.67 -0.83 -3.97
C GLU A 13 -16.60 -0.27 -5.06
N ILE A 14 -16.05 0.53 -5.99
CA ILE A 14 -16.82 1.15 -7.08
C ILE A 14 -17.49 0.12 -8.00
N ASN A 15 -16.90 -1.08 -8.14
CA ASN A 15 -17.48 -2.17 -8.92
C ASN A 15 -18.76 -2.74 -8.27
N PHE A 16 -18.98 -2.46 -6.98
CA PHE A 16 -20.17 -2.83 -6.23
C PHE A 16 -21.17 -1.67 -6.08
N GLY A 17 -20.93 -0.53 -6.74
CA GLY A 17 -21.84 0.61 -6.77
C GLY A 17 -21.64 1.66 -5.67
N PHE A 18 -20.53 1.59 -4.92
CA PHE A 18 -20.20 2.61 -3.91
C PHE A 18 -18.71 2.95 -3.90
N VAL A 19 -18.37 4.18 -3.55
CA VAL A 19 -16.97 4.57 -3.40
C VAL A 19 -16.42 3.99 -2.08
N ALA A 20 -15.14 3.63 -2.06
CA ALA A 20 -14.46 3.23 -0.83
C ALA A 20 -14.76 4.24 0.29
N GLY A 21 -15.30 3.77 1.40
CA GLY A 21 -15.87 4.63 2.44
C GLY A 21 -14.98 4.76 3.67
N GLY A 22 -15.28 5.78 4.49
CA GLY A 22 -14.80 5.86 5.86
C GLY A 22 -13.27 5.95 6.02
N GLN A 23 -12.71 5.09 6.88
CA GLN A 23 -11.30 5.17 7.29
C GLN A 23 -10.33 4.75 6.17
N ILE A 24 -10.77 3.94 5.19
CA ILE A 24 -9.91 3.46 4.12
C ILE A 24 -9.44 4.64 3.25
N LEU A 25 -10.38 5.46 2.76
CA LEU A 25 -10.03 6.56 1.87
C LEU A 25 -9.23 7.65 2.58
N LYS A 26 -9.50 7.86 3.88
CA LYS A 26 -8.70 8.75 4.72
C LYS A 26 -7.25 8.24 4.83
N ALA A 27 -7.05 7.02 5.31
CA ALA A 27 -5.72 6.46 5.54
C ALA A 27 -4.91 6.36 4.24
N VAL A 28 -5.55 5.94 3.15
CA VAL A 28 -4.91 5.83 1.85
C VAL A 28 -4.62 7.23 1.27
N GLY A 29 -5.48 8.22 1.49
CA GLY A 29 -5.27 9.61 1.07
C GLY A 29 -4.13 10.33 1.79
N GLU A 30 -3.73 9.87 2.98
CA GLU A 30 -2.57 10.40 3.71
C GLU A 30 -1.23 9.90 3.13
N VAL A 31 -1.22 8.73 2.47
CA VAL A 31 0.01 8.08 1.99
C VAL A 31 0.14 7.99 0.48
N MET A 32 -0.99 7.94 -0.25
CA MET A 32 -0.98 7.84 -1.70
C MET A 32 -0.95 9.20 -2.39
N SER A 33 -0.30 9.26 -3.55
CA SER A 33 -0.41 10.40 -4.46
C SER A 33 -1.88 10.64 -4.83
N PRO A 34 -2.34 11.91 -4.91
CA PRO A 34 -3.73 12.22 -5.25
C PRO A 34 -4.21 11.59 -6.56
N ARG A 35 -3.33 11.52 -7.58
CA ARG A 35 -3.64 10.90 -8.88
C ARG A 35 -3.75 9.38 -8.80
N GLY A 36 -2.86 8.72 -8.06
CA GLY A 36 -2.91 7.27 -7.86
C GLY A 36 -4.18 6.85 -7.11
N LEU A 37 -4.53 7.59 -6.05
CA LEU A 37 -5.75 7.34 -5.28
C LEU A 37 -6.99 7.53 -6.15
N ALA A 38 -7.11 8.67 -6.84
CA ALA A 38 -8.25 8.92 -7.73
C ALA A 38 -8.39 7.84 -8.81
N TYR A 39 -7.29 7.42 -9.44
CA TYR A 39 -7.31 6.33 -10.42
C TYR A 39 -7.80 5.02 -9.80
N ALA A 40 -7.23 4.60 -8.67
CA ALA A 40 -7.59 3.34 -8.02
C ALA A 40 -9.07 3.32 -7.60
N THR A 41 -9.53 4.39 -6.94
CA THR A 41 -10.90 4.50 -6.43
C THR A 41 -11.94 4.61 -7.54
N LEU A 42 -11.66 5.38 -8.61
CA LEU A 42 -12.64 5.64 -9.66
C LEU A 42 -12.68 4.54 -10.73
N THR A 43 -11.60 3.76 -10.88
CA THR A 43 -11.57 2.66 -11.86
C THR A 43 -11.90 1.30 -11.26
N GLY A 44 -11.70 1.12 -9.94
CA GLY A 44 -11.85 -0.19 -9.29
C GLY A 44 -10.89 -1.26 -9.81
N ARG A 45 -9.87 -0.89 -10.59
CA ARG A 45 -8.92 -1.82 -11.19
C ARG A 45 -7.83 -2.20 -10.19
N PRO A 46 -7.40 -3.47 -10.16
CA PRO A 46 -6.25 -3.84 -9.37
C PRO A 46 -4.97 -3.20 -9.92
N PHE A 47 -4.01 -2.96 -9.04
CA PHE A 47 -2.68 -2.46 -9.36
C PHE A 47 -1.62 -3.29 -8.64
N ASN A 48 -0.41 -3.31 -9.19
CA ASN A 48 0.70 -4.13 -8.68
C ASN A 48 1.53 -3.40 -7.61
N ALA A 49 2.42 -4.15 -6.94
CA ALA A 49 3.30 -3.63 -5.89
C ALA A 49 4.17 -2.45 -6.35
N GLU A 50 4.65 -2.45 -7.60
CA GLU A 50 5.45 -1.35 -8.13
C GLU A 50 4.64 -0.07 -8.34
N GLN A 51 3.41 -0.18 -8.86
CA GLN A 51 2.47 0.95 -8.96
C GLN A 51 2.16 1.49 -7.56
N ALA A 52 1.87 0.60 -6.60
CA ALA A 52 1.63 0.95 -5.22
C ALA A 52 2.82 1.67 -4.59
N GLN A 53 4.05 1.26 -4.92
CA GLN A 53 5.27 1.93 -4.45
C GLN A 53 5.41 3.33 -5.06
N ARG A 54 5.23 3.46 -6.39
CA ARG A 54 5.25 4.76 -7.06
C ARG A 54 4.19 5.72 -6.54
N TRP A 55 3.05 5.20 -6.12
CA TRP A 55 1.99 6.00 -5.53
C TRP A 55 2.18 6.28 -4.05
N GLY A 56 3.11 5.62 -3.34
CA GLY A 56 3.40 5.86 -1.92
C GLY A 56 2.73 4.88 -0.93
N LEU A 57 1.87 3.98 -1.41
CA LEU A 57 1.22 2.97 -0.58
C LEU A 57 2.19 1.88 -0.09
N VAL A 58 3.16 1.53 -0.92
CA VAL A 58 4.21 0.54 -0.61
C VAL A 58 5.54 1.26 -0.43
N THR A 59 6.29 0.90 0.61
CA THR A 59 7.62 1.48 0.88
C THR A 59 8.70 0.73 0.10
N GLN A 60 8.64 -0.60 0.12
CA GLN A 60 9.62 -1.46 -0.54
C GLN A 60 8.94 -2.64 -1.23
N VAL A 61 9.35 -2.91 -2.46
CA VAL A 61 8.98 -4.12 -3.21
C VAL A 61 10.11 -5.13 -3.11
N VAL A 62 9.76 -6.40 -2.94
CA VAL A 62 10.71 -7.53 -2.87
C VAL A 62 10.27 -8.64 -3.81
N GLU A 63 11.23 -9.43 -4.33
CA GLU A 63 10.95 -10.53 -5.29
C GLU A 63 10.34 -11.76 -4.62
N SER A 64 10.56 -11.93 -3.31
CA SER A 64 10.16 -13.12 -2.55
C SER A 64 9.37 -12.72 -1.30
N ASP A 65 9.18 -13.65 -0.38
CA ASP A 65 8.42 -13.43 0.85
C ASP A 65 8.91 -12.17 1.61
N PRO A 66 8.03 -11.18 1.87
CA PRO A 66 8.39 -9.94 2.56
C PRO A 66 8.70 -10.12 4.04
N LEU A 67 8.46 -11.29 4.65
CA LEU A 67 8.61 -11.52 6.08
C LEU A 67 10.03 -11.20 6.58
N GLN A 68 11.06 -11.75 5.94
CA GLN A 68 12.45 -11.56 6.38
C GLN A 68 12.87 -10.09 6.31
N GLN A 69 12.52 -9.42 5.21
CA GLN A 69 12.80 -7.99 5.04
C GLN A 69 12.04 -7.15 6.07
N THR A 70 10.78 -7.50 6.35
CA THR A 70 9.96 -6.81 7.36
C THR A 70 10.54 -6.97 8.76
N LEU A 71 11.00 -8.18 9.13
CA LEU A 71 11.64 -8.45 10.41
C LEU A 71 12.97 -7.69 10.55
N ALA A 72 13.76 -7.59 9.48
CA ALA A 72 14.98 -6.80 9.48
C ALA A 72 14.69 -5.32 9.76
N ILE A 73 13.67 -4.74 9.10
CA ILE A 73 13.25 -3.35 9.35
C ILE A 73 12.75 -3.18 10.78
N ALA A 74 11.95 -4.10 11.30
CA ALA A 74 11.44 -4.04 12.67
C ALA A 74 12.58 -4.03 13.72
N LYS A 75 13.62 -4.85 13.54
CA LYS A 75 14.79 -4.88 14.42
C LYS A 75 15.54 -3.56 14.46
N LEU A 76 15.64 -2.85 13.32
CA LEU A 76 16.26 -1.52 13.28
C LEU A 76 15.52 -0.52 14.18
N SER A 77 14.19 -0.62 14.26
CA SER A 77 13.38 0.23 15.14
C SER A 77 13.58 -0.10 16.61
N CYS A 78 13.69 -1.39 16.98
CA CYS A 78 13.91 -1.81 18.38
C CYS A 78 15.25 -1.31 18.95
N ILE A 79 16.30 -1.19 18.12
CA ILE A 79 17.62 -0.70 18.55
C ILE A 79 17.62 0.83 18.78
N LYS A 80 16.67 1.54 18.18
CA LYS A 80 16.57 3.01 18.24
C LYS A 80 15.47 3.50 19.18
N ALA A 81 14.81 2.60 19.91
CA ALA A 81 13.81 2.98 20.89
C ALA A 81 14.49 3.85 21.97
N PRO A 82 14.01 5.09 22.20
CA PRO A 82 14.50 5.88 23.33
C PRO A 82 14.01 5.26 24.65
N GLU A 83 14.77 5.51 25.72
CA GLU A 83 14.29 5.35 27.10
C GLU A 83 13.06 6.22 27.36
#